data_AF-A0A4Q1RJD9-F1
#
_entry.id   AF-A0A4Q1RJD9-F1
#
_cell.length_a   1.000
_cell.length_b   1.000
_cell.length_c   1.000
_cell.angle_alpha   90.00
_cell.angle_beta   90.00
_cell.angle_gamma   90.00
#
_symmetry.space_group_name_H-M   'P 1'
#
loop_
_entity.id
_entity.type
_entity.pdbx_description
1 polymer ?
#
loop_
_entity_poly.entity_id
_entity_poly.type
_entity_poly.pdbx_seq_one_letter_code
_entity_poly.pdbx_strand_id
1 'polypeptide(L)' 'MLICDYKVLSIDGDYAHLERLDAPEAEPKLVARALLPAEIYEGCVLHYEMMQYEMKD' A
#
# COMPACT_ATOMS: atom_id res chain seq x y z
N MET A 1 10.07 -4.39 14.74
CA MET A 1 9.89 -3.35 13.70
C MET A 1 8.83 -3.87 12.75
N LEU A 2 7.80 -3.09 12.40
CA LEU A 2 6.74 -3.58 11.52
C LEU A 2 7.26 -3.57 10.08
N ILE A 3 7.34 -4.74 9.48
CA ILE A 3 7.69 -4.96 8.06
C ILE A 3 6.56 -5.79 7.47
N CYS A 4 5.93 -5.31 6.40
CA CYS A 4 4.84 -6.02 5.74
C CYS A 4 4.65 -5.50 4.31
N ASP A 5 3.98 -6.30 3.48
CA ASP A 5 3.68 -5.93 2.11
C ASP A 5 2.20 -5.62 1.96
N TYR A 6 1.90 -4.64 1.12
CA TYR A 6 0.55 -4.22 0.80
C TYR A 6 0.29 -4.31 -0.70
N LYS A 7 -0.88 -4.79 -1.09
CA LYS A 7 -1.38 -4.65 -2.46
C LYS A 7 -2.25 -3.40 -2.56
N VAL A 8 -2.03 -2.58 -3.58
CA VAL A 8 -2.93 -1.47 -3.90
C VAL A 8 -4.21 -2.06 -4.50
N LEU A 9 -5.34 -1.96 -3.81
CA LEU A 9 -6.63 -2.47 -4.29
C LEU A 9 -7.29 -1.48 -5.26
N SER A 10 -7.40 -0.22 -4.85
CA SER A 10 -7.99 0.86 -5.64
C SER A 10 -7.28 2.19 -5.36
N ILE A 11 -7.38 3.11 -6.33
CA ILE A 11 -6.91 4.48 -6.20
C ILE A 11 -8.10 5.43 -6.44
N ASP A 12 -8.48 6.15 -5.38
CA ASP A 12 -9.65 7.03 -5.37
C ASP A 12 -9.19 8.48 -5.09
N GLY A 13 -8.91 9.21 -6.18
CA GLY A 13 -8.43 10.59 -6.11
C GLY A 13 -7.05 10.69 -5.44
N ASP A 14 -6.99 11.33 -4.27
CA ASP A 14 -5.77 11.52 -3.48
C ASP A 14 -5.49 10.37 -2.49
N TYR A 15 -6.32 9.32 -2.49
CA TYR A 15 -6.23 8.20 -1.57
C TYR A 15 -6.08 6.86 -2.31
N ALA A 16 -5.51 5.87 -1.61
CA ALA A 16 -5.40 4.49 -2.06
C ALA A 16 -5.84 3.53 -0.95
N HIS A 17 -6.53 2.46 -1.34
CA HIS A 17 -6.86 1.35 -0.45
C HIS A 17 -5.79 0.27 -0.55
N LEU A 18 -5.19 -0.08 0.59
CA LEU A 18 -4.10 -1.04 0.67
C LEU A 18 -4.52 -2.30 1.43
N GLU A 19 -4.45 -3.45 0.80
CA GLU A 19 -4.67 -4.75 1.43
C GLU A 19 -3.36 -5.31 1.97
N ARG A 20 -3.34 -5.77 3.22
CA ARG A 20 -2.16 -6.44 3.79
C ARG A 20 -2.05 -7.86 3.28
N LEU A 21 -0.92 -8.21 2.69
CA LEU A 21 -0.71 -9.56 2.16
C LEU A 21 -0.58 -10.64 3.24
N ASP A 22 -0.13 -10.27 4.44
CA ASP A 22 -0.02 -11.17 5.60
C ASP A 22 -1.33 -11.31 6.41
N ALA A 23 -2.33 -10.47 6.11
CA ALA A 23 -3.62 -10.44 6.78
C ALA A 23 -4.72 -9.94 5.82
N PRO A 24 -5.05 -10.68 4.75
CA PRO A 24 -5.99 -10.23 3.71
C PRO A 24 -7.44 -10.11 4.21
N GLU A 25 -7.79 -10.81 5.30
CA GLU A 25 -9.11 -10.72 5.95
C GLU A 25 -9.29 -9.40 6.73
N ALA A 26 -8.20 -8.62 6.94
CA ALA A 26 -8.27 -7.33 7.61
C ALA A 26 -8.86 -6.26 6.69
N GLU A 27 -9.49 -5.24 7.29
CA GLU A 27 -10.01 -4.11 6.52
C GLU A 27 -8.87 -3.41 5.73
N PRO A 28 -9.10 -3.05 4.45
CA PRO A 28 -8.13 -2.32 3.65
C PRO A 28 -7.75 -1.00 4.30
N LYS A 29 -6.44 -0.73 4.37
CA LYS A 29 -5.91 0.51 4.92
C LYS A 29 -6.07 1.64 3.92
N LEU A 30 -6.76 2.72 4.29
CA LEU A 30 -6.81 3.95 3.50
C LEU A 30 -5.54 4.78 3.73
N VAL A 31 -4.82 5.11 2.66
CA VAL A 31 -3.56 5.88 2.72
C VAL A 31 -3.58 7.01 1.71
N ALA A 32 -3.09 8.20 2.09
CA ALA A 32 -2.94 9.31 1.16
C ALA A 32 -1.81 9.01 0.16
N ARG A 33 -2.05 9.24 -1.13
CA ARG A 33 -1.08 9.02 -2.22
C ARG A 33 0.20 9.84 -2.07
N ALA A 34 0.13 10.99 -1.40
CA ALA A 34 1.29 11.81 -1.09
C ALA A 34 2.35 11.10 -0.22
N LEU A 35 1.98 9.99 0.43
CA LEU A 35 2.88 9.16 1.25
C LEU A 35 3.38 7.92 0.50
N LEU A 36 2.94 7.71 -0.74
CA LEU A 36 3.25 6.54 -1.55
C LEU A 36 4.19 6.95 -2.71
N PRO A 37 4.88 5.97 -3.34
CA PRO A 37 5.60 6.21 -4.58
C PRO A 37 4.71 6.87 -5.64
N ALA A 38 5.29 7.68 -6.53
CA ALA A 38 4.52 8.40 -7.54
C ALA A 38 3.98 7.46 -8.64
N GLU A 39 4.62 6.30 -8.82
CA GLU A 39 4.38 5.34 -9.89
C GLU A 39 3.39 4.22 -9.52
N ILE A 40 2.73 4.31 -8.36
CA ILE A 40 1.77 3.27 -7.93
C ILE A 40 0.61 3.10 -8.92
N TYR A 41 0.10 1.88 -9.00
CA TYR A 41 -1.07 1.53 -9.80
C TYR A 41 -1.87 0.42 -9.10
N GLU A 42 -3.16 0.30 -9.45
CA GLU A 42 -4.01 -0.75 -8.89
C GLU A 42 -3.44 -2.14 -9.21
N GLY A 43 -3.28 -2.96 -8.17
CA GLY A 43 -2.69 -4.28 -8.24
C GLY A 43 -1.18 -4.33 -7.99
N CYS A 44 -0.47 -3.20 -7.94
CA CYS A 44 0.95 -3.18 -7.57
C CYS A 44 1.14 -3.55 -6.09
N VAL A 45 2.34 -4.01 -5.74
CA VAL A 45 2.70 -4.35 -4.36
C VAL A 45 3.68 -3.31 -3.83
N LEU A 46 3.47 -2.91 -2.58
CA LEU A 46 4.29 -1.98 -1.84
C LEU A 46 4.93 -2.69 -0.66
N HIS A 47 6.23 -2.51 -0.50
CA HIS A 47 6.93 -2.90 0.71
C HIS A 47 6.83 -1.78 1.74
N TYR A 48 6.39 -2.11 2.95
CA TYR A 48 6.35 -1.16 4.06
C TYR A 48 7.38 -1.53 5.12
N GLU A 49 8.32 -0.62 5.35
CA GLU A 49 9.33 -0.70 6.40
C GLU A 49 9.66 0.72 6.87
N MET A 50 9.93 0.89 8.17
CA MET A 50 10.41 2.19 8.73
C MET A 50 9.53 3.41 8.38
N MET A 51 8.21 3.23 8.34
CA MET A 51 7.22 4.26 7.97
C MET A 51 7.33 4.75 6.51
N GLN A 52 7.99 4.00 5.65
CA GLN A 52 8.12 4.29 4.22
C GLN A 52 7.47 3.19 3.39
N TYR A 53 7.02 3.56 2.20
CA TYR A 53 6.48 2.67 1.19
C TYR A 53 7.37 2.70 -0.03
N GLU A 54 7.78 1.53 -0.50
CA GLU A 54 8.58 1.37 -1.71
C GLU A 54 7.88 0.41 -2.67
N MET A 55 8.04 0.64 -3.99
CA MET A 55 7.53 -0.30 -5.00
C MET A 55 8.23 -1.64 -4.83
N LYS A 56 7.45 -2.72 -4.84
CA LYS A 56 7.96 -4.08 -4.82
C LYS A 56 7.85 -4.67 -6.24
N ASP A 57 8.98 -5.15 -6.75
CA ASP A 57 9.10 -5.79 -8.08
C ASP A 57 8.21 -7.04 -8.24
#